data_AF-A0A9D7GZ15-F1
#
_entry.id   AF-A0A9D7GZ15-F1
#
_cell.length_a   1.000
_cell.length_b   1.000
_cell.length_c   1.000
_cell.angle_alpha   90.00
_cell.angle_beta   90.00
_cell.angle_gamma   90.00
#
_symmetry.space_group_name_H-M   'P 1'
#
loop_
_entity.id
_entity.type
_entity.pdbx_description
1 polymer ?
#
loop_
_entity_poly.entity_id
_entity_poly.type
_entity_poly.pdbx_seq_one_letter_code
_entity_poly.pdbx_strand_id
1 'polypeptide(L)'
;MKLHRPVDTTLGLAFALGLSMTTLAAGCASADSAEGSTSDDIAESALVTPSAGSIRKLGALQYGDQRTGIGYSGRPRALAYTFVGHRGDAVDVVVEADCEDAVAWLLDDARGVVTRDTALAPKPDTRVAHLTATLPKDGTFMIVFREAHGEATSFSVTLEGKAACTPKRCADVGAHCGTLDDGCGATLTCGTCASPDTCGGSGVANVCGSPPPPPPPPPCTWPRSFEQQFGQAWNPADVAFVTSDGAVHRGMGSLDLQASKNQVPNAVRTLGSGALVREIRLLSASGATVASRTGAAVYGLGDAMWHQVNGYAAGDFVETTLVRLFAEPTHSYAELKEYFRRLTASSVSLVPAADQTDYAVAAQRLMSSLDSGQRAFKLGTGHALDFHQATEVVNGKPFAFQLSNPPGLDPKIGMRQGAAWLFWPSIAVEPICR
;
A
#
# COMPACT_ATOMS: atom_id res chain seq x y z
N MET A 1 33.11 -33.45 9.58
CA MET A 1 33.71 -33.28 8.24
C MET A 1 34.49 -31.97 8.29
N LYS A 2 35.81 -31.97 8.55
CA LYS A 2 36.92 -32.04 7.55
C LYS A 2 36.62 -31.11 6.36
N LEU A 3 37.38 -30.06 6.03
CA LEU A 3 38.85 -29.87 6.02
C LEU A 3 39.17 -28.34 6.10
N HIS A 4 40.03 -27.90 7.02
CA HIS A 4 41.49 -27.64 6.88
C HIS A 4 41.88 -26.32 6.21
N ARG A 5 42.42 -25.40 7.03
CA ARG A 5 43.49 -24.43 6.70
C ARG A 5 44.81 -25.19 6.40
N PRO A 6 45.97 -24.51 6.30
CA PRO A 6 46.53 -23.65 5.24
C PRO A 6 47.86 -24.31 4.73
N VAL A 7 48.76 -23.57 4.05
CA VAL A 7 50.24 -23.55 4.26
C VAL A 7 50.98 -23.01 3.01
N ASP A 8 51.70 -21.91 3.27
CA ASP A 8 53.05 -21.46 2.89
C ASP A 8 53.80 -21.86 1.60
N THR A 9 54.37 -20.81 1.00
CA THR A 9 55.73 -20.59 0.43
C THR A 9 56.47 -21.73 -0.27
N THR A 10 57.01 -21.48 -1.49
CA THR A 10 58.45 -21.17 -1.72
C THR A 10 58.81 -20.98 -3.21
N LEU A 11 59.91 -20.23 -3.38
CA LEU A 11 60.71 -19.88 -4.57
C LEU A 11 61.02 -21.01 -5.58
N GLY A 12 61.17 -20.64 -6.85
CA GLY A 12 61.88 -21.41 -7.89
C GLY A 12 62.09 -20.62 -9.19
N LEU A 13 63.32 -20.67 -9.72
CA LEU A 13 63.96 -19.78 -10.70
C LEU A 13 63.53 -19.89 -12.19
N ALA A 14 63.64 -18.73 -12.87
CA ALA A 14 64.23 -18.44 -14.19
C ALA A 14 63.76 -19.18 -15.48
N PHE A 15 63.42 -18.40 -16.53
CA PHE A 15 64.18 -18.32 -17.79
C PHE A 15 63.70 -17.15 -18.66
N ALA A 16 64.65 -16.52 -19.36
CA ALA A 16 64.51 -15.33 -20.18
C ALA A 16 63.82 -15.57 -21.53
N LEU A 17 63.25 -14.51 -22.11
CA LEU A 17 63.41 -14.14 -23.53
C LEU A 17 62.79 -12.76 -23.76
N GLY A 18 63.65 -11.83 -24.18
CA GLY A 18 63.23 -10.47 -24.53
C GLY A 18 62.51 -10.43 -25.87
N LEU A 19 61.66 -9.41 -26.04
CA LEU A 19 61.41 -8.79 -27.32
C LEU A 19 61.31 -7.28 -27.07
N SER A 20 62.31 -6.55 -27.58
CA SER A 20 62.30 -5.11 -27.69
C SER A 20 61.21 -4.72 -28.69
N MET A 21 60.14 -4.07 -28.23
CA MET A 21 59.27 -3.28 -29.10
C MET A 21 59.73 -1.83 -29.00
N THR A 22 60.54 -1.42 -29.97
CA THR A 22 60.76 -0.01 -30.29
C THR A 22 59.42 0.61 -30.68
N THR A 23 58.79 1.31 -29.74
CA THR A 23 57.82 2.34 -30.07
C THR A 23 58.57 3.45 -30.80
N LEU A 24 58.33 3.59 -32.11
CA LEU A 24 58.62 4.83 -32.81
C LEU A 24 57.75 5.92 -32.17
N ALA A 25 58.33 6.66 -31.22
CA ALA A 25 57.89 8.02 -30.98
C ALA A 25 58.29 8.80 -32.23
N ALA A 26 57.32 9.09 -33.10
CA ALA A 26 57.47 10.19 -34.05
C ALA A 26 57.51 11.46 -33.20
N GLY A 27 58.72 11.85 -32.77
CA GLY A 27 58.93 13.14 -32.15
C GLY A 27 58.51 14.22 -33.13
N CYS A 28 57.79 15.23 -32.65
CA CYS A 28 57.42 16.40 -33.44
C CYS A 28 58.71 17.00 -34.00
N ALA A 29 58.91 16.81 -35.30
CA ALA A 29 60.09 17.29 -36.00
C ALA A 29 59.73 18.64 -36.58
N SER A 30 60.18 19.72 -35.93
CA SER A 30 60.24 21.03 -36.57
C SER A 30 61.18 20.90 -37.77
N ALA A 31 60.60 20.82 -38.97
CA ALA A 31 61.37 20.77 -40.20
C ALA A 31 61.89 22.19 -40.50
N ASP A 32 63.14 22.43 -40.10
CA ASP A 32 63.91 23.60 -40.52
C ASP A 32 64.21 23.46 -42.02
N SER A 33 63.54 24.21 -42.91
CA SER A 33 64.03 24.52 -44.27
C SER A 33 63.22 25.59 -45.03
N ALA A 34 63.99 26.60 -45.45
CA ALA A 34 63.86 27.45 -46.64
C ALA A 34 62.90 28.67 -46.61
N GLU A 35 63.55 29.84 -46.71
CA GLU A 35 62.98 31.18 -46.90
C GLU A 35 61.90 31.21 -48.01
N GLY A 36 60.73 31.80 -47.72
CA GLY A 36 59.72 32.02 -48.76
C GLY A 36 58.29 32.43 -48.40
N SER A 37 57.94 32.79 -47.16
CA SER A 37 56.80 33.69 -46.87
C SER A 37 56.84 34.10 -45.40
N THR A 38 56.61 35.39 -45.12
CA THR A 38 56.44 35.92 -43.77
C THR A 38 55.39 35.10 -43.01
N SER A 39 55.67 34.76 -41.74
CA SER A 39 54.79 33.97 -40.85
C SER A 39 53.35 34.50 -40.77
N ASP A 40 53.18 35.78 -41.07
CA ASP A 40 51.92 36.50 -41.01
C ASP A 40 50.98 36.18 -42.20
N ASP A 41 51.50 35.83 -43.38
CA ASP A 41 50.68 35.50 -44.57
C ASP A 41 50.12 34.08 -44.53
N ILE A 42 50.86 33.15 -43.90
CA ILE A 42 50.41 31.76 -43.74
C ILE A 42 49.23 31.70 -42.77
N ALA A 43 49.28 32.50 -41.69
CA ALA A 43 48.25 32.57 -40.68
C ALA A 43 46.88 32.99 -41.25
N GLU A 44 46.80 33.95 -42.17
CA GLU A 44 45.51 34.41 -42.72
C GLU A 44 44.87 33.36 -43.66
N SER A 45 45.68 32.66 -44.45
CA SER A 45 45.21 31.57 -45.32
C SER A 45 44.72 30.33 -44.55
N ALA A 46 45.21 30.16 -43.31
CA ALA A 46 44.81 29.09 -42.38
C ALA A 46 43.38 29.27 -41.84
N LEU A 47 42.88 30.51 -41.82
CA LEU A 47 41.54 30.85 -41.29
C LEU A 47 40.42 30.72 -42.33
N VAL A 48 40.78 30.56 -43.60
CA VAL A 48 39.84 30.36 -44.71
C VAL A 48 39.27 28.94 -44.65
N THR A 49 37.95 28.82 -44.74
CA THR A 49 37.26 27.53 -44.80
C THR A 49 37.81 26.67 -45.95
N PRO A 50 38.26 25.43 -45.70
CA PRO A 50 38.84 24.58 -46.73
C PRO A 50 37.89 24.32 -47.91
N SER A 51 38.42 24.36 -49.13
CA SER A 51 37.65 24.05 -50.34
C SER A 51 37.35 22.54 -50.42
N ALA A 52 36.24 22.15 -51.06
CA ALA A 52 35.82 20.73 -51.11
C ALA A 52 36.91 19.78 -51.66
N GLY A 53 37.67 20.22 -52.67
CA GLY A 53 38.77 19.42 -53.26
C GLY A 53 39.99 19.28 -52.35
N SER A 54 40.03 19.98 -51.22
CA SER A 54 41.15 19.96 -50.27
C SER A 54 40.85 19.22 -48.96
N ILE A 55 39.63 18.67 -48.82
CA ILE A 55 39.16 17.95 -47.63
C ILE A 55 39.18 16.44 -47.90
N ARG A 56 39.85 15.66 -47.06
CA ARG A 56 39.69 14.20 -47.03
C ARG A 56 38.73 13.78 -45.93
N LYS A 57 37.63 13.14 -46.33
CA LYS A 57 36.65 12.55 -45.41
C LYS A 57 37.22 11.25 -44.83
N LEU A 58 37.22 11.15 -43.50
CA LEU A 58 37.72 10.01 -42.75
C LEU A 58 36.62 9.00 -42.41
N GLY A 59 35.37 9.44 -42.29
CA GLY A 59 34.22 8.59 -41.98
C GLY A 59 33.07 9.35 -41.33
N ALA A 60 32.22 8.62 -40.63
CA ALA A 60 31.10 9.16 -39.86
C ALA A 60 31.31 8.97 -38.35
N LEU A 61 30.80 9.91 -37.55
CA LEU A 61 30.74 9.89 -36.09
C LEU A 61 29.28 9.93 -35.63
N GLN A 62 29.04 9.42 -34.43
CA GLN A 62 27.80 9.56 -33.66
C GLN A 62 28.06 10.44 -32.42
N TYR A 63 27.00 10.95 -31.80
CA TYR A 63 27.15 11.67 -30.53
C TYR A 63 27.74 10.73 -29.45
N GLY A 64 28.73 11.23 -28.71
CA GLY A 64 29.53 10.49 -27.73
C GLY A 64 30.77 9.78 -28.33
N ASP A 65 31.00 9.88 -29.65
CA ASP A 65 32.19 9.28 -30.26
C ASP A 65 33.46 10.10 -30.00
N GLN A 66 34.55 9.38 -29.72
CA GLN A 66 35.91 9.89 -29.76
C GLN A 66 36.74 9.11 -30.79
N ARG A 67 37.61 9.81 -31.52
CA ARG A 67 38.62 9.23 -32.40
C ARG A 67 39.98 9.83 -32.07
N THR A 68 41.02 9.00 -32.01
CA THR A 68 42.38 9.40 -31.63
C THR A 68 43.40 8.89 -32.65
N GLY A 69 44.62 9.44 -32.62
CA GLY A 69 45.71 8.98 -33.50
C GLY A 69 45.49 9.30 -34.98
N ILE A 70 44.74 10.37 -35.28
CA ILE A 70 44.41 10.73 -36.65
C ILE A 70 45.60 11.46 -37.29
N GLY A 71 46.40 10.75 -38.07
CA GLY A 71 47.58 11.32 -38.71
C GLY A 71 47.26 12.39 -39.78
N TYR A 72 47.99 13.50 -39.71
CA TYR A 72 47.95 14.62 -40.64
C TYR A 72 49.38 14.96 -41.10
N SER A 73 49.55 15.25 -42.40
CA SER A 73 50.88 15.47 -43.01
C SER A 73 50.86 16.58 -44.07
N GLY A 74 50.14 17.68 -43.83
CA GLY A 74 50.07 18.87 -44.70
C GLY A 74 49.34 18.70 -46.05
N ARG A 75 49.18 17.47 -46.54
CA ARG A 75 48.31 17.09 -47.67
C ARG A 75 47.52 15.82 -47.33
N PRO A 76 46.20 15.75 -47.56
CA PRO A 76 45.32 16.84 -48.01
C PRO A 76 45.22 17.96 -46.96
N ARG A 77 44.90 19.18 -47.40
CA ARG A 77 45.04 20.40 -46.56
C ARG A 77 44.07 20.46 -45.39
N ALA A 78 43.06 19.58 -45.35
CA ALA A 78 42.18 19.39 -44.20
C ALA A 78 41.61 17.96 -44.17
N LEU A 79 41.26 17.52 -42.97
CA LEU A 79 40.58 16.26 -42.69
C LEU A 79 39.13 16.55 -42.26
N ALA A 80 38.23 15.59 -42.44
CA ALA A 80 36.87 15.74 -41.95
C ALA A 80 36.22 14.45 -41.49
N TYR A 81 35.45 14.55 -40.41
CA TYR A 81 34.40 13.58 -40.09
C TYR A 81 33.04 14.13 -40.45
N THR A 82 32.10 13.24 -40.74
CA THR A 82 30.67 13.58 -40.93
C THR A 82 29.86 13.09 -39.75
N PHE A 83 28.74 13.73 -39.45
CA PHE A 83 27.72 13.18 -38.55
C PHE A 83 26.34 13.62 -39.00
N VAL A 84 25.30 12.88 -38.59
CA VAL A 84 23.91 13.26 -38.84
C VAL A 84 23.38 13.94 -37.58
N GLY A 85 22.73 15.10 -37.73
CA GLY A 85 22.11 15.84 -36.63
C GLY A 85 20.78 16.46 -37.05
N HIS A 86 19.98 16.80 -36.05
CA HIS A 86 18.66 17.41 -36.22
C HIS A 86 18.68 18.87 -35.81
N ARG A 87 17.75 19.65 -36.35
CA ARG A 87 17.54 21.05 -36.02
C ARG A 87 17.28 21.18 -34.51
N GLY A 88 18.07 22.03 -33.87
CA GLY A 88 17.97 22.30 -32.44
C GLY A 88 18.88 21.43 -31.57
N ASP A 89 19.55 20.42 -32.14
CA ASP A 89 20.53 19.63 -31.39
C ASP A 89 21.65 20.56 -30.92
N ALA A 90 22.03 20.46 -29.64
CA ALA A 90 23.19 21.13 -29.11
C ALA A 90 24.40 20.21 -29.32
N VAL A 91 25.40 20.68 -30.07
CA VAL A 91 26.61 19.94 -30.37
C VAL A 91 27.82 20.62 -29.76
N ASP A 92 28.74 19.81 -29.25
CA ASP A 92 30.01 20.26 -28.71
C ASP A 92 31.14 19.39 -29.28
N VAL A 93 32.05 20.00 -30.03
CA VAL A 93 33.13 19.29 -30.72
C VAL A 93 34.47 19.81 -30.22
N VAL A 94 35.30 18.89 -29.74
CA VAL A 94 36.67 19.18 -29.34
C VAL A 94 37.60 18.53 -30.34
N VAL A 95 38.46 19.33 -30.96
CA VAL A 95 39.56 18.86 -31.80
C VAL A 95 40.87 19.24 -31.13
N GLU A 96 41.66 18.25 -30.75
CA GLU A 96 42.95 18.46 -30.09
C GLU A 96 44.08 17.91 -30.97
N ALA A 97 45.12 18.70 -31.17
CA ALA A 97 46.37 18.30 -31.81
C ALA A 97 47.42 17.93 -30.75
N ASP A 98 48.28 16.96 -31.06
CA ASP A 98 49.26 16.47 -30.09
C ASP A 98 50.37 17.50 -29.77
N CYS A 99 50.79 18.31 -30.76
CA CYS A 99 51.87 19.28 -30.56
C CYS A 99 51.72 20.64 -31.27
N GLU A 100 50.70 20.83 -32.11
CA GLU A 100 50.59 21.98 -33.04
C GLU A 100 49.23 22.69 -32.97
N ASP A 101 49.01 23.73 -33.76
CA ASP A 101 47.82 24.59 -33.64
C ASP A 101 46.60 23.98 -34.36
N ALA A 102 45.57 23.58 -33.60
CA ALA A 102 44.35 23.04 -34.18
C ALA A 102 43.41 24.16 -34.61
N VAL A 103 42.93 24.09 -35.85
CA VAL A 103 41.81 24.92 -36.32
C VAL A 103 40.70 24.03 -36.86
N ALA A 104 39.46 24.39 -36.55
CA ALA A 104 38.30 23.58 -36.91
C ALA A 104 37.08 24.40 -37.35
N TRP A 105 36.27 23.81 -38.21
CA TRP A 105 35.00 24.32 -38.68
C TRP A 105 33.93 23.24 -38.55
N LEU A 106 32.75 23.65 -38.12
CA LEU A 106 31.53 22.88 -38.28
C LEU A 106 30.81 23.41 -39.52
N LEU A 107 30.68 22.57 -40.54
CA LEU A 107 30.01 22.91 -41.79
C LEU A 107 28.70 22.12 -41.93
N ASP A 108 27.72 22.71 -42.61
CA ASP A 108 26.53 21.98 -43.05
C ASP A 108 26.76 21.20 -44.36
N ASP A 109 25.74 20.49 -44.83
CA ASP A 109 25.76 19.69 -46.07
C ASP A 109 26.03 20.54 -47.33
N ALA A 110 25.62 21.81 -47.33
CA ALA A 110 25.89 22.79 -48.36
C ALA A 110 27.29 23.45 -48.21
N ARG A 111 28.06 23.04 -47.19
CA ARG A 111 29.35 23.63 -46.78
C ARG A 111 29.26 25.07 -46.25
N GLY A 112 28.08 25.49 -45.83
CA GLY A 112 27.90 26.71 -45.03
C GLY A 112 28.54 26.53 -43.65
N VAL A 113 29.25 27.55 -43.18
CA VAL A 113 29.89 27.53 -41.86
C VAL A 113 28.82 27.71 -40.78
N VAL A 114 28.61 26.69 -39.94
CA VAL A 114 27.73 26.76 -38.77
C VAL A 114 28.45 27.47 -37.62
N THR A 115 29.68 27.03 -37.31
CA THR A 115 30.59 27.67 -36.37
C THR A 115 32.03 27.29 -36.72
N ARG A 116 33.01 28.02 -36.17
CA ARG A 116 34.43 27.72 -36.34
C ARG A 116 35.23 28.22 -35.14
N ASP A 117 36.29 27.51 -34.79
CA ASP A 117 37.33 27.98 -33.90
C ASP A 117 38.63 27.99 -34.69
N THR A 118 39.05 29.19 -34.99
CA THR A 118 40.25 29.48 -35.78
C THR A 118 41.14 30.46 -35.03
N ALA A 119 40.97 30.57 -33.71
CA ALA A 119 41.74 31.50 -32.91
C ALA A 119 43.17 30.97 -32.73
N LEU A 120 44.10 31.53 -33.49
CA LEU A 120 45.54 31.38 -33.26
C LEU A 120 45.96 32.29 -32.09
N ALA A 121 47.14 32.05 -31.50
CA ALA A 121 47.68 32.76 -30.32
C ALA A 121 47.30 34.26 -30.21
N PRO A 122 47.08 34.79 -28.98
CA PRO A 122 47.66 34.34 -27.73
C PRO A 122 46.62 33.67 -26.80
N LYS A 123 46.06 32.53 -27.20
CA LYS A 123 45.42 31.59 -26.25
C LYS A 123 46.51 30.70 -25.62
N PRO A 124 46.40 30.33 -24.33
CA PRO A 124 47.40 29.53 -23.63
C PRO A 124 47.49 28.08 -24.09
N ASP A 125 46.53 27.60 -24.89
CA ASP A 125 46.58 26.31 -25.56
C ASP A 125 45.98 26.43 -26.97
N THR A 126 46.83 26.65 -27.97
CA THR A 126 46.46 26.71 -29.38
C THR A 126 46.24 25.32 -30.00
N ARG A 127 46.50 24.25 -29.23
CA ARG A 127 46.34 22.86 -29.68
C ARG A 127 44.90 22.37 -29.68
N VAL A 128 43.97 23.12 -29.09
CA VAL A 128 42.57 22.73 -28.96
C VAL A 128 41.66 23.72 -29.69
N ALA A 129 40.89 23.22 -30.66
CA ALA A 129 39.79 23.93 -31.28
C ALA A 129 38.46 23.42 -30.71
N HIS A 130 37.64 24.34 -30.19
CA HIS A 130 36.37 23.99 -29.53
C HIS A 130 35.19 24.59 -30.27
N LEU A 131 34.30 23.75 -30.78
CA LEU A 131 33.13 24.15 -31.56
C LEU A 131 31.85 23.83 -30.80
N THR A 132 31.18 24.86 -30.28
CA THR A 132 29.84 24.72 -29.68
C THR A 132 28.80 25.37 -30.61
N ALA A 133 27.73 24.65 -30.94
CA ALA A 133 26.66 25.17 -31.78
C ALA A 133 25.30 24.51 -31.50
N THR A 134 24.22 25.21 -31.83
CA THR A 134 22.89 24.62 -32.02
C THR A 134 22.66 24.42 -33.51
N LEU A 135 22.34 23.20 -33.93
CA LEU A 135 22.21 22.88 -35.35
C LEU A 135 21.00 23.59 -35.97
N PRO A 136 21.15 24.29 -37.11
CA PRO A 136 20.10 25.13 -37.67
C PRO A 136 19.04 24.36 -38.47
N LYS A 137 19.33 23.11 -38.85
CA LYS A 137 18.50 22.26 -39.71
C LYS A 137 18.82 20.78 -39.50
N ASP A 138 17.93 19.91 -39.97
CA ASP A 138 18.21 18.47 -40.08
C ASP A 138 19.17 18.22 -41.24
N GLY A 139 20.12 17.30 -41.06
CA GLY A 139 20.99 16.87 -42.15
C GLY A 139 22.34 16.32 -41.72
N THR A 140 23.23 16.19 -42.69
CA THR A 140 24.61 15.75 -42.48
C THR A 140 25.52 16.96 -42.30
N PHE A 141 26.26 16.99 -41.20
CA PHE A 141 27.25 18.02 -40.89
C PHE A 141 28.66 17.46 -41.03
N MET A 142 29.63 18.36 -41.21
CA MET A 142 31.05 18.03 -41.34
C MET A 142 31.87 18.77 -40.28
N ILE A 143 32.62 18.01 -39.49
CA ILE A 143 33.68 18.52 -38.63
C ILE A 143 34.93 18.53 -39.48
N VAL A 144 35.36 19.71 -39.92
CA VAL A 144 36.55 19.90 -40.75
C VAL A 144 37.65 20.47 -39.87
N PHE A 145 38.85 19.90 -39.93
CA PHE A 145 39.97 20.33 -39.09
C PHE A 145 41.30 20.15 -39.80
N ARG A 146 42.28 20.93 -39.37
CA ARG A 146 43.68 20.86 -39.81
C ARG A 146 44.58 21.50 -38.77
N GLU A 147 45.87 21.31 -38.97
CA GLU A 147 46.89 22.14 -38.32
C GLU A 147 46.99 23.47 -39.07
N ALA A 148 47.13 24.57 -38.34
CA ALA A 148 47.07 25.93 -38.86
C ALA A 148 48.16 26.24 -39.91
N HIS A 149 49.38 25.79 -39.67
CA HIS A 149 50.54 26.03 -40.53
C HIS A 149 50.76 24.94 -41.60
N GLY A 150 50.07 23.79 -41.46
CA GLY A 150 50.21 22.63 -42.33
C GLY A 150 51.23 21.61 -41.84
N GLU A 151 51.67 21.70 -40.58
CA GLU A 151 52.65 20.83 -39.97
C GLU A 151 52.11 19.42 -39.72
N ALA A 152 53.01 18.43 -39.73
CA ALA A 152 52.63 17.04 -39.50
C ALA A 152 52.36 16.79 -38.02
N THR A 153 51.16 16.29 -37.70
CA THR A 153 50.73 16.02 -36.32
C THR A 153 49.66 14.92 -36.29
N SER A 154 49.26 14.49 -35.10
CA SER A 154 48.06 13.66 -34.89
C SER A 154 46.98 14.44 -34.17
N PHE A 155 45.73 14.13 -34.52
CA PHE A 155 44.55 14.70 -33.88
C PHE A 155 43.78 13.68 -33.05
N SER A 156 43.11 14.19 -32.02
CA SER A 156 41.90 13.60 -31.46
C SER A 156 40.68 14.46 -31.77
N VAL A 157 39.54 13.81 -32.00
CA VAL A 157 38.25 14.45 -32.27
C VAL A 157 37.20 13.80 -31.38
N THR A 158 36.55 14.60 -30.55
CA THR A 158 35.42 14.21 -29.71
C THR A 158 34.17 14.95 -30.18
N LEU A 159 33.08 14.23 -30.39
CA LEU A 159 31.77 14.79 -30.73
C LEU A 159 30.78 14.45 -29.62
N GLU A 160 30.38 15.45 -28.84
CA GLU A 160 29.26 15.36 -27.91
C GLU A 160 28.02 16.01 -28.51
N GLY A 161 26.83 15.48 -28.21
CA GLY A 161 25.58 16.03 -28.72
C GLY A 161 24.37 15.67 -27.86
N LYS A 162 23.49 16.65 -27.67
CA LYS A 162 22.19 16.48 -27.01
C LYS A 162 21.08 16.79 -28.01
N ALA A 163 20.23 15.81 -28.28
CA ALA A 163 19.10 15.95 -29.19
C ALA A 163 18.14 17.08 -28.74
N ALA A 164 17.59 17.81 -29.71
CA ALA A 164 16.57 18.82 -29.49
C ALA A 164 15.35 18.18 -28.83
N CYS A 165 15.02 18.62 -27.61
CA CYS A 165 13.85 18.10 -26.93
C CYS A 165 12.60 18.87 -27.37
N THR A 166 11.57 18.15 -27.85
CA THR A 166 10.27 18.75 -28.17
C THR A 166 9.32 18.54 -26.99
N PRO A 167 8.89 19.61 -26.31
CA PRO A 167 8.06 19.49 -25.11
C PRO A 167 6.65 19.03 -25.46
N LYS A 168 6.15 18.05 -24.72
CA LYS A 168 4.77 17.55 -24.83
C LYS A 168 3.77 18.59 -24.35
N ARG A 169 2.60 18.61 -24.97
CA ARG A 169 1.44 19.43 -24.57
C ARG A 169 0.39 18.56 -23.90
N CYS A 170 -0.54 19.19 -23.19
CA CYS A 170 -1.65 18.50 -22.50
C CYS A 170 -2.46 17.60 -23.44
N ALA A 171 -2.71 18.09 -24.66
CA ALA A 171 -3.42 17.33 -25.69
C ALA A 171 -2.66 16.07 -26.13
N ASP A 172 -1.32 16.12 -26.17
CA ASP A 172 -0.48 15.01 -26.66
C ASP A 172 -0.49 13.82 -25.70
N VAL A 173 -0.80 14.05 -24.42
CA VAL A 173 -0.87 13.04 -23.36
C VAL A 173 -2.30 12.79 -22.87
N GLY A 174 -3.30 13.39 -23.51
CA GLY A 174 -4.71 13.26 -23.11
C GLY A 174 -5.03 13.84 -21.73
N ALA A 175 -4.22 14.77 -21.22
CA ALA A 175 -4.43 15.41 -19.93
C ALA A 175 -5.37 16.62 -20.06
N HIS A 176 -6.31 16.73 -19.12
CA HIS A 176 -7.28 17.82 -19.01
C HIS A 176 -7.16 18.60 -17.70
N CYS A 177 -6.48 18.02 -16.70
CA CYS A 177 -6.30 18.59 -15.37
C CYS A 177 -4.90 18.27 -14.80
N GLY A 178 -4.44 19.07 -13.84
CA GLY A 178 -3.22 18.81 -13.06
C GLY A 178 -1.91 19.22 -13.74
N THR A 179 -0.80 18.80 -13.15
CA THR A 179 0.57 19.13 -13.59
C THR A 179 1.32 17.88 -14.02
N LEU A 180 2.06 17.95 -15.12
CA LEU A 180 2.87 16.86 -15.68
C LEU A 180 4.27 17.37 -16.08
N ASP A 181 5.20 16.46 -16.37
CA ASP A 181 6.47 16.78 -17.03
C ASP A 181 6.27 16.82 -18.55
N ASP A 182 6.87 17.80 -19.23
CA ASP A 182 6.81 17.94 -20.70
C ASP A 182 7.75 16.98 -21.45
N GLY A 183 8.56 16.20 -20.73
CA GLY A 183 9.58 15.29 -21.26
C GLY A 183 10.92 15.98 -21.56
N CYS A 184 11.01 17.29 -21.33
CA CYS A 184 12.17 18.14 -21.62
C CYS A 184 12.70 18.88 -20.39
N GLY A 185 12.16 18.56 -19.20
CA GLY A 185 12.56 19.15 -17.93
C GLY A 185 11.76 20.40 -17.54
N ALA A 186 10.66 20.71 -18.25
CA ALA A 186 9.71 21.75 -17.86
C ALA A 186 8.39 21.15 -17.37
N THR A 187 7.66 21.92 -16.56
CA THR A 187 6.35 21.50 -16.04
C THR A 187 5.22 21.97 -16.94
N LEU A 188 4.35 21.04 -17.32
CA LEU A 188 3.13 21.26 -18.07
C LEU A 188 1.94 21.40 -17.11
N THR A 189 1.20 22.51 -17.21
CA THR A 189 -0.02 22.74 -16.41
C THR A 189 -1.26 22.59 -17.29
N CYS A 190 -2.03 21.53 -17.07
CA CYS A 190 -3.24 21.23 -17.81
C CYS A 190 -4.44 21.59 -16.96
N GLY A 191 -5.10 22.72 -17.21
CA GLY A 191 -6.44 23.05 -16.71
C GLY A 191 -6.80 22.75 -15.23
N THR A 192 -8.08 22.86 -14.93
CA THR A 192 -8.69 22.43 -13.66
C THR A 192 -10.05 21.82 -13.96
N CYS A 193 -10.52 20.93 -13.09
CA CYS A 193 -11.84 20.32 -13.24
C CYS A 193 -12.94 21.22 -12.66
N ALA A 194 -14.09 21.26 -13.34
CA ALA A 194 -15.28 21.88 -12.81
C ALA A 194 -15.90 20.98 -11.73
N SER A 195 -16.37 21.58 -10.64
CA SER A 195 -17.09 20.85 -9.60
C SER A 195 -18.35 20.17 -10.17
N PRO A 196 -18.67 18.91 -9.82
CA PRO A 196 -18.09 18.09 -8.74
C PRO A 196 -16.89 17.21 -9.14
N ASP A 197 -16.39 17.33 -10.36
CA ASP A 197 -15.31 16.47 -10.84
C ASP A 197 -13.98 16.82 -10.18
N THR A 198 -13.15 15.80 -9.97
CA THR A 198 -11.80 15.93 -9.45
C THR A 198 -10.79 15.41 -10.46
N CYS A 199 -9.56 15.91 -10.38
CA CYS A 199 -8.51 15.46 -11.28
C CYS A 199 -8.11 14.02 -10.95
N GLY A 200 -8.35 13.10 -11.89
CA GLY A 200 -8.19 11.66 -11.66
C GLY A 200 -9.43 10.96 -11.09
N GLY A 201 -10.56 11.67 -10.90
CA GLY A 201 -11.72 11.11 -10.20
C GLY A 201 -12.35 9.90 -10.90
N SER A 202 -12.25 9.80 -12.24
CA SER A 202 -12.72 8.63 -13.00
C SER A 202 -11.80 7.40 -12.92
N GLY A 203 -10.70 7.47 -12.16
CA GLY A 203 -9.66 6.44 -12.12
C GLY A 203 -8.62 6.55 -13.26
N VAL A 204 -8.76 7.53 -14.16
CA VAL A 204 -7.77 7.86 -15.18
C VAL A 204 -7.00 9.10 -14.75
N ALA A 205 -5.68 8.97 -14.56
CA ALA A 205 -4.84 10.08 -14.11
C ALA A 205 -4.94 11.29 -15.06
N ASN A 206 -4.92 12.50 -14.49
CA ASN A 206 -4.91 13.77 -15.22
C ASN A 206 -6.13 14.02 -16.14
N VAL A 207 -7.20 13.24 -15.95
CA VAL A 207 -8.49 13.41 -16.62
C VAL A 207 -9.54 13.76 -15.58
N CYS A 208 -10.41 14.72 -15.91
CA CYS A 208 -11.52 15.06 -15.01
C CYS A 208 -12.56 13.94 -14.98
N GLY A 209 -13.02 13.63 -13.77
CA GLY A 209 -14.14 12.74 -13.59
C GLY A 209 -14.65 12.76 -12.17
N SER A 210 -15.83 12.20 -11.98
CA SER A 210 -16.43 12.07 -10.66
C SER A 210 -15.75 10.92 -9.90
N PRO A 211 -15.34 11.13 -8.63
CA PRO A 211 -14.76 10.07 -7.82
C PRO A 211 -15.75 8.89 -7.69
N PRO A 212 -15.26 7.64 -7.64
CA PRO A 212 -16.14 6.50 -7.38
C PRO A 212 -16.81 6.66 -6.01
N PRO A 213 -18.04 6.13 -5.84
CA PRO A 213 -18.68 6.12 -4.54
C PRO A 213 -17.80 5.37 -3.53
N PRO A 214 -17.80 5.78 -2.24
CA PRO A 214 -17.07 5.05 -1.22
C PRO A 214 -17.53 3.58 -1.19
N PRO A 215 -16.63 2.63 -0.90
CA PRO A 215 -17.04 1.24 -0.74
C PRO A 215 -18.11 1.13 0.36
N PRO A 216 -19.06 0.19 0.25
CA PRO A 216 -20.03 -0.03 1.30
C PRO A 216 -19.32 -0.37 2.61
N PRO A 217 -19.85 0.06 3.78
CA PRO A 217 -19.30 -0.34 5.06
C PRO A 217 -19.31 -1.87 5.16
N PRO A 218 -18.29 -2.48 5.79
CA PRO A 218 -18.25 -3.92 5.99
C PRO A 218 -19.47 -4.38 6.80
N PRO A 219 -19.94 -5.63 6.59
CA PRO A 219 -21.09 -6.15 7.32
C PRO A 219 -20.81 -6.17 8.82
N CYS A 220 -21.83 -5.81 9.60
CA CYS A 220 -21.82 -5.93 11.04
C CYS A 220 -21.82 -7.40 11.44
N THR A 221 -20.69 -7.85 11.96
CA THR A 221 -20.52 -9.19 12.48
C THR A 221 -20.13 -9.09 13.95
N TRP A 222 -20.60 -10.04 14.75
CA TRP A 222 -20.32 -10.06 16.18
C TRP A 222 -18.83 -9.94 16.56
N PRO A 223 -17.84 -10.50 15.83
CA PRO A 223 -16.43 -10.31 16.18
C PRO A 223 -16.02 -8.83 16.11
N ARG A 224 -16.57 -8.11 15.13
CA ARG A 224 -16.34 -6.67 14.96
C ARG A 224 -16.99 -5.87 16.08
N SER A 225 -18.22 -6.19 16.46
CA SER A 225 -18.91 -5.54 17.58
C SER A 225 -18.19 -5.82 18.92
N PHE A 226 -17.68 -7.03 19.11
CA PHE A 226 -16.88 -7.39 20.28
C PHE A 226 -15.58 -6.57 20.34
N GLU A 227 -14.86 -6.49 19.22
CA GLU A 227 -13.62 -5.70 19.12
C GLU A 227 -13.86 -4.21 19.34
N GLN A 228 -14.94 -3.64 18.79
CA GLN A 228 -15.32 -2.26 19.03
C GLN A 228 -15.65 -1.99 20.50
N GLN A 229 -16.35 -2.91 21.16
CA GLN A 229 -16.80 -2.74 22.54
C GLN A 229 -15.67 -2.90 23.56
N PHE A 230 -14.79 -3.88 23.36
CA PHE A 230 -13.77 -4.26 24.35
C PHE A 230 -12.34 -3.95 23.91
N GLY A 231 -12.15 -3.38 22.71
CA GLY A 231 -10.85 -2.99 22.16
C GLY A 231 -9.96 -4.17 21.77
N GLN A 232 -10.53 -5.37 21.63
CA GLN A 232 -9.78 -6.58 21.27
C GLN A 232 -10.68 -7.65 20.65
N ALA A 233 -10.10 -8.49 19.78
CA ALA A 233 -10.79 -9.65 19.22
C ALA A 233 -11.15 -10.67 20.31
N TRP A 234 -12.27 -11.38 20.14
CA TRP A 234 -12.65 -12.47 21.03
C TRP A 234 -11.68 -13.65 20.93
N ASN A 235 -11.27 -14.14 22.09
CA ASN A 235 -10.43 -15.33 22.22
C ASN A 235 -10.85 -16.12 23.47
N PRO A 236 -11.21 -17.41 23.35
CA PRO A 236 -11.57 -18.25 24.50
C PRO A 236 -10.50 -18.38 25.59
N ALA A 237 -9.23 -18.10 25.27
CA ALA A 237 -8.13 -18.09 26.23
C ALA A 237 -8.13 -16.85 27.15
N ASP A 238 -8.79 -15.77 26.73
CA ASP A 238 -8.79 -14.48 27.41
C ASP A 238 -9.90 -14.38 28.47
N VAL A 239 -10.42 -15.53 28.91
CA VAL A 239 -11.44 -15.62 29.98
C VAL A 239 -10.80 -16.19 31.24
N ALA A 240 -11.19 -15.68 32.41
CA ALA A 240 -10.84 -16.27 33.70
C ALA A 240 -12.05 -16.46 34.61
N PHE A 241 -12.02 -17.53 35.39
CA PHE A 241 -13.04 -17.92 36.36
C PHE A 241 -12.44 -17.82 37.77
N VAL A 242 -13.05 -17.00 38.62
CA VAL A 242 -12.68 -16.92 40.05
C VAL A 242 -13.65 -17.79 40.84
N THR A 243 -13.10 -18.76 41.57
CA THR A 243 -13.88 -19.73 42.34
C THR A 243 -14.07 -19.29 43.79
N SER A 244 -15.01 -19.94 44.49
CA SER A 244 -15.40 -19.61 45.87
C SER A 244 -14.31 -19.81 46.91
N ASP A 245 -13.29 -20.60 46.60
CA ASP A 245 -12.07 -20.80 47.38
C ASP A 245 -10.94 -19.79 47.03
N GLY A 246 -11.21 -18.87 46.10
CA GLY A 246 -10.27 -17.82 45.69
C GLY A 246 -9.32 -18.20 44.55
N ALA A 247 -9.41 -19.43 44.02
CA ALA A 247 -8.59 -19.83 42.88
C ALA A 247 -9.03 -19.11 41.58
N VAL A 248 -8.08 -18.94 40.65
CA VAL A 248 -8.32 -18.32 39.34
C VAL A 248 -7.93 -19.30 38.25
N HIS A 249 -8.91 -19.74 37.48
CA HIS A 249 -8.74 -20.65 36.35
C HIS A 249 -8.83 -19.85 35.05
N ARG A 250 -7.93 -20.10 34.09
CA ARG A 250 -7.89 -19.38 32.81
C ARG A 250 -8.33 -20.26 31.64
N GLY A 251 -8.93 -19.61 30.64
CA GLY A 251 -9.43 -20.23 29.43
C GLY A 251 -10.77 -20.96 29.63
N MET A 252 -11.67 -20.82 28.66
CA MET A 252 -13.00 -21.45 28.71
C MET A 252 -12.97 -22.98 28.84
N GLY A 253 -11.89 -23.63 28.42
CA GLY A 253 -11.70 -25.08 28.60
C GLY A 253 -11.62 -25.53 30.06
N SER A 254 -11.44 -24.62 31.01
CA SER A 254 -11.43 -24.93 32.45
C SER A 254 -12.83 -25.04 33.07
N LEU A 255 -13.88 -24.75 32.30
CA LEU A 255 -15.27 -24.74 32.75
C LEU A 255 -15.86 -26.16 32.83
N ASP A 256 -16.51 -26.50 33.94
CA ASP A 256 -17.30 -27.72 34.11
C ASP A 256 -18.79 -27.38 34.32
N LEU A 257 -19.55 -27.47 33.23
CA LEU A 257 -21.00 -27.27 33.27
C LEU A 257 -21.80 -28.57 33.16
N GLN A 258 -21.18 -29.69 32.79
CA GLN A 258 -21.87 -30.99 32.75
C GLN A 258 -22.33 -31.41 34.14
N ALA A 259 -21.54 -31.11 35.18
CA ALA A 259 -21.92 -31.32 36.58
C ALA A 259 -23.06 -30.38 37.06
N SER A 260 -23.34 -29.30 36.31
CA SER A 260 -24.13 -28.16 36.78
C SER A 260 -25.48 -28.00 36.08
N LYS A 261 -25.69 -28.62 34.90
CA LYS A 261 -26.89 -28.48 34.06
C LYS A 261 -28.24 -28.87 34.72
N ASN A 262 -28.21 -29.60 35.83
CA ASN A 262 -29.40 -30.07 36.56
C ASN A 262 -29.47 -29.57 38.01
N GLN A 263 -28.61 -28.62 38.43
CA GLN A 263 -28.55 -28.17 39.83
C GLN A 263 -29.42 -26.93 40.07
N VAL A 264 -30.19 -26.94 41.16
CA VAL A 264 -30.91 -25.76 41.69
C VAL A 264 -30.36 -25.43 43.09
N PRO A 265 -29.85 -24.21 43.34
CA PRO A 265 -29.73 -23.09 42.41
C PRO A 265 -28.66 -23.35 41.34
N ASN A 266 -28.84 -22.70 40.20
CA ASN A 266 -27.95 -22.72 39.06
C ASN A 266 -26.50 -22.45 39.49
N ALA A 267 -25.61 -23.42 39.25
CA ALA A 267 -24.20 -23.40 39.64
C ALA A 267 -23.29 -23.42 38.41
N VAL A 268 -22.08 -22.89 38.55
CA VAL A 268 -21.01 -23.04 37.57
C VAL A 268 -19.78 -23.49 38.32
N ARG A 269 -19.03 -24.44 37.78
CA ARG A 269 -17.82 -25.01 38.40
C ARG A 269 -16.68 -25.03 37.41
N THR A 270 -15.48 -25.24 37.91
CA THR A 270 -14.29 -25.48 37.10
C THR A 270 -13.89 -26.95 37.18
N LEU A 271 -13.31 -27.49 36.12
CA LEU A 271 -12.85 -28.88 36.08
C LEU A 271 -11.87 -29.19 37.22
N GLY A 272 -12.05 -30.32 37.89
CA GLY A 272 -11.16 -30.80 38.96
C GLY A 272 -11.27 -30.06 40.31
N SER A 273 -11.96 -28.93 40.34
CA SER A 273 -12.21 -28.12 41.53
C SER A 273 -13.72 -28.13 41.78
N GLY A 274 -14.16 -28.85 42.80
CA GLY A 274 -15.58 -28.84 43.19
C GLY A 274 -16.08 -27.46 43.64
N ALA A 275 -15.27 -26.39 43.59
CA ALA A 275 -15.64 -25.04 43.97
C ALA A 275 -16.57 -24.38 42.93
N LEU A 276 -17.39 -23.44 43.41
CA LEU A 276 -18.32 -22.68 42.58
C LEU A 276 -17.61 -21.47 41.98
N VAL A 277 -17.82 -21.19 40.70
CA VAL A 277 -17.43 -19.92 40.09
C VAL A 277 -18.28 -18.80 40.70
N ARG A 278 -17.62 -17.72 41.12
CA ARG A 278 -18.23 -16.51 41.70
C ARG A 278 -18.06 -15.28 40.83
N GLU A 279 -17.04 -15.28 39.98
CA GLU A 279 -16.77 -14.20 39.03
C GLU A 279 -16.23 -14.76 37.71
N ILE A 280 -16.68 -14.18 36.60
CA ILE A 280 -16.14 -14.42 35.27
C ILE A 280 -15.51 -13.11 34.78
N ARG A 281 -14.26 -13.17 34.34
CA ARG A 281 -13.47 -12.02 33.87
C ARG A 281 -13.12 -12.20 32.40
N LEU A 282 -13.29 -11.14 31.63
CA LEU A 282 -12.65 -10.97 30.32
C LEU A 282 -11.33 -10.24 30.55
N LEU A 283 -10.25 -10.80 30.02
CA LEU A 283 -8.89 -10.31 30.17
C LEU A 283 -8.41 -9.66 28.88
N SER A 284 -7.60 -8.61 28.98
CA SER A 284 -6.85 -8.06 27.86
C SER A 284 -5.73 -9.01 27.43
N ALA A 285 -5.12 -8.75 26.27
CA ALA A 285 -3.86 -9.39 25.88
C ALA A 285 -2.73 -9.20 26.92
N SER A 286 -2.75 -8.12 27.71
CA SER A 286 -1.81 -7.89 28.82
C SER A 286 -2.19 -8.63 30.12
N GLY A 287 -3.32 -9.33 30.14
CA GLY A 287 -3.84 -10.05 31.29
C GLY A 287 -4.63 -9.19 32.30
N ALA A 288 -4.88 -7.92 31.99
CA ALA A 288 -5.70 -7.03 32.82
C ALA A 288 -7.18 -7.34 32.63
N THR A 289 -8.01 -7.16 33.66
CA THR A 289 -9.47 -7.37 33.51
C THR A 289 -10.10 -6.19 32.77
N VAL A 290 -10.69 -6.44 31.60
CA VAL A 290 -11.40 -5.44 30.79
C VAL A 290 -12.90 -5.41 31.08
N ALA A 291 -13.47 -6.54 31.51
CA ALA A 291 -14.84 -6.64 32.01
C ALA A 291 -14.95 -7.81 32.99
N SER A 292 -15.84 -7.73 33.97
CA SER A 292 -16.16 -8.87 34.83
C SER A 292 -17.63 -8.92 35.24
N ARG A 293 -18.07 -10.10 35.66
CA ARG A 293 -19.45 -10.38 36.08
C ARG A 293 -19.50 -11.33 37.26
N THR A 294 -20.43 -11.06 38.17
CA THR A 294 -20.67 -11.83 39.41
C THR A 294 -22.15 -12.17 39.58
N GLY A 295 -22.47 -12.94 40.62
CA GLY A 295 -23.86 -13.21 41.00
C GLY A 295 -24.62 -14.00 39.93
N ALA A 296 -25.85 -13.59 39.64
CA ALA A 296 -26.73 -14.28 38.69
C ALA A 296 -26.18 -14.35 37.25
N ALA A 297 -25.28 -13.44 36.87
CA ALA A 297 -24.67 -13.41 35.54
C ALA A 297 -23.65 -14.53 35.30
N VAL A 298 -23.08 -15.09 36.37
CA VAL A 298 -22.09 -16.16 36.26
C VAL A 298 -22.68 -17.38 35.57
N TYR A 299 -23.92 -17.73 35.88
CA TYR A 299 -24.55 -18.92 35.28
C TYR A 299 -24.78 -18.76 33.79
N GLY A 300 -25.41 -17.68 33.35
CA GLY A 300 -25.72 -17.52 31.93
C GLY A 300 -24.50 -17.24 31.05
N LEU A 301 -23.47 -16.57 31.58
CA LEU A 301 -22.15 -16.49 30.93
C LEU A 301 -21.48 -17.87 30.85
N GLY A 302 -21.50 -18.63 31.94
CA GLY A 302 -20.97 -19.99 31.97
C GLY A 302 -21.68 -20.91 30.97
N ASP A 303 -23.00 -20.85 30.90
CA ASP A 303 -23.81 -21.62 29.94
C ASP A 303 -23.48 -21.28 28.48
N ALA A 304 -23.46 -19.98 28.14
CA ALA A 304 -23.08 -19.52 26.80
C ALA A 304 -21.66 -19.98 26.42
N MET A 305 -20.70 -19.83 27.33
CA MET A 305 -19.32 -20.27 27.13
C MET A 305 -19.20 -21.78 26.95
N TRP A 306 -19.94 -22.55 27.75
CA TRP A 306 -19.93 -24.01 27.68
C TRP A 306 -20.51 -24.52 26.36
N HIS A 307 -21.62 -23.95 25.89
CA HIS A 307 -22.19 -24.28 24.59
C HIS A 307 -21.19 -24.05 23.45
N GLN A 308 -20.44 -22.94 23.50
CA GLN A 308 -19.39 -22.63 22.52
C GLN A 308 -18.24 -23.64 22.56
N VAL A 309 -17.75 -24.04 23.74
CA VAL A 309 -16.65 -25.02 23.87
C VAL A 309 -17.07 -26.41 23.38
N ASN A 310 -18.34 -26.79 23.55
CA ASN A 310 -18.81 -28.14 23.23
C ASN A 310 -19.42 -28.27 21.82
N GLY A 311 -19.31 -27.23 20.98
CA GLY A 311 -19.77 -27.29 19.59
C GLY A 311 -21.28 -27.48 19.45
N TYR A 312 -22.07 -27.20 20.50
CA TYR A 312 -23.52 -27.12 20.38
C TYR A 312 -23.85 -25.86 19.59
N ALA A 313 -23.94 -25.99 18.27
CA ALA A 313 -24.54 -25.01 17.41
C ALA A 313 -26.05 -24.95 17.70
N ALA A 314 -26.44 -24.44 18.86
CA ALA A 314 -27.74 -23.81 18.99
C ALA A 314 -27.62 -22.51 18.19
N GLY A 315 -28.07 -22.55 16.94
CA GLY A 315 -27.82 -21.59 15.87
C GLY A 315 -28.24 -20.13 16.08
N ASP A 316 -28.52 -19.71 17.32
CA ASP A 316 -29.01 -18.36 17.66
C ASP A 316 -28.26 -17.70 18.85
N PHE A 317 -27.28 -18.36 19.48
CA PHE A 317 -26.69 -17.88 20.76
C PHE A 317 -25.31 -17.18 20.67
N VAL A 318 -24.93 -16.62 19.52
CA VAL A 318 -23.49 -16.37 19.25
C VAL A 318 -23.08 -14.89 19.20
N GLU A 319 -24.00 -13.94 18.96
CA GLU A 319 -23.63 -12.53 18.77
C GLU A 319 -23.99 -11.64 19.96
N THR A 320 -25.24 -11.71 20.37
CA THR A 320 -25.82 -10.84 21.38
C THR A 320 -25.42 -11.27 22.78
N THR A 321 -25.33 -12.57 23.03
CA THR A 321 -25.18 -13.11 24.39
C THR A 321 -23.82 -12.76 25.00
N LEU A 322 -22.68 -13.01 24.35
CA LEU A 322 -21.36 -12.74 24.97
C LEU A 322 -21.07 -11.24 25.11
N VAL A 323 -21.30 -10.45 24.05
CA VAL A 323 -21.09 -9.00 24.09
C VAL A 323 -22.01 -8.37 25.12
N ARG A 324 -23.33 -8.66 25.08
CA ARG A 324 -24.26 -8.12 26.08
C ARG A 324 -23.94 -8.60 27.48
N LEU A 325 -23.52 -9.85 27.67
CA LEU A 325 -23.27 -10.33 29.02
C LEU A 325 -22.05 -9.69 29.68
N PHE A 326 -21.01 -9.38 28.90
CA PHE A 326 -19.88 -8.62 29.38
C PHE A 326 -20.11 -7.09 29.40
N ALA A 327 -21.04 -6.56 28.60
CA ALA A 327 -21.27 -5.13 28.45
C ALA A 327 -22.50 -4.58 29.20
N GLU A 328 -23.61 -5.30 29.28
CA GLU A 328 -24.88 -4.78 29.82
C GLU A 328 -24.85 -4.65 31.35
N PRO A 329 -25.35 -3.53 31.89
CA PRO A 329 -25.64 -3.41 33.31
C PRO A 329 -26.74 -4.42 33.69
N THR A 330 -26.78 -4.82 34.97
CA THR A 330 -27.90 -5.60 35.49
C THR A 330 -29.17 -4.75 35.39
N HIS A 331 -30.10 -5.12 34.50
CA HIS A 331 -31.40 -4.45 34.36
C HIS A 331 -32.17 -4.48 35.68
N SER A 332 -32.73 -3.35 36.07
CA SER A 332 -33.65 -3.26 37.20
C SER A 332 -34.93 -4.06 36.92
N TYR A 333 -35.63 -4.44 37.99
CA TYR A 333 -36.94 -5.10 37.88
C TYR A 333 -37.93 -4.29 37.02
N ALA A 334 -37.88 -2.96 37.12
CA ALA A 334 -38.75 -2.07 36.35
C ALA A 334 -38.45 -2.10 34.84
N GLU A 335 -37.16 -2.09 34.46
CA GLU A 335 -36.73 -2.18 33.06
C GLU A 335 -37.11 -3.52 32.44
N LEU A 336 -36.98 -4.61 33.20
CA LEU A 336 -37.40 -5.94 32.74
C LEU A 336 -38.91 -6.06 32.55
N LYS A 337 -39.71 -5.48 33.46
CA LYS A 337 -41.18 -5.42 33.27
C LYS A 337 -41.54 -4.70 31.98
N GLU A 338 -40.85 -3.60 31.69
CA GLU A 338 -41.12 -2.81 30.49
C GLU A 338 -40.64 -3.50 29.20
N TYR A 339 -39.49 -4.18 29.23
CA TYR A 339 -39.06 -5.04 28.13
C TYR A 339 -40.10 -6.13 27.85
N PHE A 340 -40.59 -6.80 28.89
CA PHE A 340 -41.56 -7.87 28.77
C PHE A 340 -42.94 -7.40 28.28
N ARG A 341 -43.34 -6.18 28.65
CA ARG A 341 -44.51 -5.50 28.09
C ARG A 341 -44.40 -5.32 26.57
N ARG A 342 -43.22 -4.90 26.08
CA ARG A 342 -42.97 -4.78 24.64
C ARG A 342 -42.91 -6.13 23.93
N LEU A 343 -42.32 -7.14 24.57
CA LEU A 343 -42.23 -8.49 24.02
C LEU A 343 -43.60 -9.14 23.86
N THR A 344 -44.45 -9.08 24.89
CA THR A 344 -45.82 -9.61 24.84
C THR A 344 -46.67 -8.91 23.78
N ALA A 345 -46.49 -7.60 23.58
CA ALA A 345 -47.20 -6.86 22.54
C ALA A 345 -46.72 -7.20 21.12
N SER A 346 -45.41 -7.29 20.90
CA SER A 346 -44.83 -7.56 19.56
C SER A 346 -45.01 -9.00 19.09
N SER A 347 -45.09 -9.95 20.02
CA SER A 347 -45.25 -11.38 19.72
C SER A 347 -46.65 -11.80 19.32
N VAL A 348 -47.66 -10.91 19.43
CA VAL A 348 -49.04 -11.21 18.99
C VAL A 348 -49.08 -11.66 17.53
N SER A 349 -48.25 -11.07 16.67
CA SER A 349 -48.17 -11.42 15.24
C SER A 349 -47.64 -12.83 14.98
N LEU A 350 -46.92 -13.42 15.94
CA LEU A 350 -46.36 -14.76 15.86
C LEU A 350 -47.36 -15.83 16.31
N VAL A 351 -48.44 -15.42 16.98
CA VAL A 351 -49.53 -16.29 17.43
C VAL A 351 -50.49 -16.56 16.26
N PRO A 352 -50.99 -17.81 16.07
CA PRO A 352 -52.02 -18.11 15.09
C PRO A 352 -53.20 -17.15 15.20
N ALA A 353 -53.70 -16.67 14.05
CA ALA A 353 -54.74 -15.62 14.01
C ALA A 353 -55.97 -15.91 14.88
N ALA A 354 -56.37 -17.19 14.99
CA ALA A 354 -57.50 -17.62 15.80
C ALA A 354 -57.29 -17.48 17.33
N ASP A 355 -56.03 -17.34 17.78
CA ASP A 355 -55.66 -17.30 19.21
C ASP A 355 -55.14 -15.92 19.65
N GLN A 356 -54.99 -14.96 18.73
CA GLN A 356 -54.40 -13.64 19.02
C GLN A 356 -55.17 -12.84 20.08
N THR A 357 -56.51 -12.87 20.04
CA THR A 357 -57.35 -12.19 21.04
C THR A 357 -57.20 -12.83 22.42
N ASP A 358 -57.21 -14.16 22.50
CA ASP A 358 -57.04 -14.89 23.76
C ASP A 358 -55.63 -14.66 24.35
N TYR A 359 -54.61 -14.63 23.49
CA TYR A 359 -53.24 -14.31 23.85
C TYR A 359 -53.10 -12.88 24.39
N ALA A 360 -53.71 -11.88 23.75
CA ALA A 360 -53.66 -10.50 24.22
C ALA A 360 -54.28 -10.35 25.62
N VAL A 361 -55.39 -11.06 25.88
CA VAL A 361 -56.02 -11.10 27.21
C VAL A 361 -55.10 -11.78 28.24
N ALA A 362 -54.48 -12.90 27.87
CA ALA A 362 -53.51 -13.59 28.72
C ALA A 362 -52.31 -12.69 29.08
N ALA A 363 -51.72 -12.03 28.08
CA ALA A 363 -50.63 -11.08 28.27
C ALA A 363 -51.03 -9.93 29.21
N GLN A 364 -52.21 -9.35 29.02
CA GLN A 364 -52.72 -8.26 29.87
C GLN A 364 -52.89 -8.70 31.33
N ARG A 365 -53.43 -9.91 31.57
CA ARG A 365 -53.59 -10.48 32.92
C ARG A 365 -52.24 -10.67 33.60
N LEU A 366 -51.27 -11.22 32.89
CA LEU A 366 -49.92 -11.38 33.40
C LEU A 366 -49.29 -10.04 33.77
N MET A 367 -49.34 -9.04 32.89
CA MET A 367 -48.79 -7.71 33.17
C MET A 367 -49.46 -7.05 34.37
N SER A 368 -50.77 -7.18 34.51
CA SER A 368 -51.53 -6.65 35.65
C SER A 368 -51.13 -7.34 36.97
N SER A 369 -50.86 -8.64 36.94
CA SER A 369 -50.36 -9.39 38.10
C SER A 369 -48.93 -8.99 38.50
N LEU A 370 -48.07 -8.68 37.52
CA LEU A 370 -46.72 -8.16 37.75
C LEU A 370 -46.71 -6.71 38.28
N ASP A 371 -47.63 -5.88 37.82
CA ASP A 371 -47.74 -4.48 38.25
C ASP A 371 -48.35 -4.34 39.65
N SER A 372 -49.27 -5.23 40.02
CA SER A 372 -49.85 -5.29 41.37
C SER A 372 -48.96 -6.01 42.40
N GLY A 373 -47.85 -6.60 41.97
CA GLY A 373 -46.94 -7.37 42.84
C GLY A 373 -47.49 -8.73 43.30
N GLN A 374 -48.62 -9.17 42.76
CA GLN A 374 -49.16 -10.51 42.99
C GLN A 374 -48.24 -11.60 42.42
N ARG A 375 -47.49 -11.27 41.37
CA ARG A 375 -46.42 -12.09 40.80
C ARG A 375 -45.13 -11.27 40.70
N ALA A 376 -43.99 -11.94 40.86
CA ALA A 376 -42.67 -11.32 40.70
C ALA A 376 -41.73 -12.23 39.91
N PHE A 377 -40.83 -11.63 39.13
CA PHE A 377 -39.72 -12.35 38.50
C PHE A 377 -38.79 -12.96 39.55
N LYS A 378 -38.41 -14.23 39.38
CA LYS A 378 -37.19 -14.76 40.00
C LYS A 378 -36.04 -14.55 39.02
N LEU A 379 -35.20 -13.54 39.29
CA LEU A 379 -33.99 -13.30 38.52
C LEU A 379 -33.04 -14.51 38.66
N GLY A 380 -32.62 -15.10 37.54
CA GLY A 380 -31.52 -16.08 37.51
C GLY A 380 -31.85 -17.58 37.37
N THR A 381 -33.11 -18.04 37.26
CA THR A 381 -33.40 -19.50 37.20
C THR A 381 -33.65 -20.07 35.81
N GLY A 382 -33.63 -19.24 34.76
CA GLY A 382 -34.20 -19.55 33.45
C GLY A 382 -34.12 -20.98 32.97
N HIS A 383 -35.19 -21.71 33.27
CA HIS A 383 -35.40 -23.07 32.81
C HIS A 383 -36.80 -23.18 32.22
N ALA A 384 -37.01 -24.11 31.28
CA ALA A 384 -38.32 -24.40 30.69
C ALA A 384 -39.41 -24.72 31.74
N LEU A 385 -39.00 -25.10 32.95
CA LEU A 385 -39.89 -25.38 34.08
C LEU A 385 -40.56 -24.11 34.65
N ASP A 386 -39.95 -22.93 34.48
CA ASP A 386 -40.48 -21.66 34.98
C ASP A 386 -41.70 -21.17 34.19
N PHE A 387 -41.87 -21.63 32.93
CA PHE A 387 -43.04 -21.28 32.10
C PHE A 387 -44.35 -21.65 32.78
N HIS A 388 -44.39 -22.78 33.49
CA HIS A 388 -45.60 -23.26 34.14
C HIS A 388 -46.10 -22.30 35.23
N GLN A 389 -45.21 -21.55 35.88
CA GLN A 389 -45.58 -20.64 36.98
C GLN A 389 -46.27 -19.36 36.48
N ALA A 390 -46.00 -18.98 35.22
CA ALA A 390 -46.54 -17.79 34.59
C ALA A 390 -47.74 -18.07 33.68
N THR A 391 -48.28 -19.29 33.71
CA THR A 391 -49.34 -19.68 32.76
C THR A 391 -50.65 -18.94 33.07
N GLU A 392 -51.24 -18.37 32.03
CA GLU A 392 -52.57 -17.76 32.02
C GLU A 392 -53.48 -18.60 31.14
N VAL A 393 -54.67 -18.96 31.65
CA VAL A 393 -55.65 -19.73 30.89
C VAL A 393 -56.79 -18.80 30.45
N VAL A 394 -57.01 -18.73 29.14
CA VAL A 394 -58.09 -17.94 28.52
C VAL A 394 -58.86 -18.87 27.60
N ASN A 395 -60.18 -18.99 27.78
CA ASN A 395 -61.05 -19.85 26.97
C ASN A 395 -60.56 -21.32 26.87
N GLY A 396 -59.99 -21.85 27.96
CA GLY A 396 -59.44 -23.21 28.02
C GLY A 396 -58.06 -23.39 27.37
N LYS A 397 -57.48 -22.33 26.82
CA LYS A 397 -56.15 -22.34 26.18
C LYS A 397 -55.08 -21.82 27.15
N PRO A 398 -54.01 -22.59 27.44
CA PRO A 398 -52.91 -22.16 28.28
C PRO A 398 -51.87 -21.34 27.48
N PHE A 399 -51.61 -20.12 27.93
CA PHE A 399 -50.55 -19.24 27.45
C PHE A 399 -49.50 -19.11 28.53
N ALA A 400 -48.24 -19.45 28.25
CA ALA A 400 -47.22 -19.49 29.29
C ALA A 400 -46.02 -18.63 28.91
N PHE A 401 -45.57 -17.86 29.88
CA PHE A 401 -44.57 -16.86 29.61
C PHE A 401 -43.30 -17.18 30.40
N GLN A 402 -42.14 -17.03 29.78
CA GLN A 402 -40.90 -17.24 30.51
C GLN A 402 -40.60 -16.00 31.34
N LEU A 403 -40.82 -16.09 32.65
CA LEU A 403 -40.51 -15.04 33.61
C LEU A 403 -39.06 -15.14 34.10
N SER A 404 -38.12 -15.40 33.19
CA SER A 404 -36.72 -15.58 33.57
C SER A 404 -35.81 -14.57 32.87
N ASN A 405 -34.86 -14.07 33.65
CA ASN A 405 -33.68 -13.38 33.16
C ASN A 405 -32.46 -14.05 33.81
N PRO A 406 -32.01 -15.25 33.37
CA PRO A 406 -30.59 -15.50 33.46
C PRO A 406 -29.94 -14.53 32.47
N PRO A 407 -28.92 -13.77 32.86
CA PRO A 407 -28.23 -12.91 31.91
C PRO A 407 -27.74 -13.82 30.78
N GLY A 408 -28.33 -13.70 29.60
CA GLY A 408 -27.95 -14.48 28.43
C GLY A 408 -29.00 -15.39 27.80
N LEU A 409 -30.12 -15.68 28.46
CA LEU A 409 -31.31 -16.18 27.76
C LEU A 409 -32.31 -15.05 27.74
N ASP A 410 -32.50 -14.45 26.57
CA ASP A 410 -33.53 -13.44 26.39
C ASP A 410 -34.88 -13.98 26.93
N PRO A 411 -35.73 -13.13 27.54
CA PRO A 411 -37.05 -13.58 27.97
C PRO A 411 -37.81 -14.13 26.77
N LYS A 412 -38.39 -15.31 26.93
CA LYS A 412 -39.13 -15.99 25.88
C LYS A 412 -40.61 -15.99 26.21
N ILE A 413 -41.43 -16.12 25.18
CA ILE A 413 -42.85 -16.37 25.33
C ILE A 413 -43.19 -17.66 24.60
N GLY A 414 -44.04 -18.47 25.23
CA GLY A 414 -44.50 -19.72 24.69
C GLY A 414 -46.02 -19.80 24.66
N MET A 415 -46.55 -20.48 23.66
CA MET A 415 -47.94 -20.91 23.65
C MET A 415 -47.98 -22.43 23.71
N ARG A 416 -48.89 -22.98 24.50
CA ARG A 416 -49.08 -24.42 24.58
C ARG A 416 -50.37 -24.80 23.84
N GLN A 417 -50.22 -25.61 22.79
CA GLN A 417 -51.33 -26.17 22.04
C GLN A 417 -51.41 -27.67 22.34
N GLY A 418 -52.38 -28.07 23.18
CA GLY A 418 -52.47 -29.44 23.68
C GLY A 418 -51.24 -29.83 24.53
N ALA A 419 -50.54 -30.89 24.14
CA ALA A 419 -49.30 -31.31 24.80
C ALA A 419 -48.03 -30.61 24.25
N ALA A 420 -48.13 -29.92 23.11
CA ALA A 420 -47.00 -29.33 22.41
C ALA A 420 -46.76 -27.87 22.82
N TRP A 421 -45.49 -27.50 22.88
CA TRP A 421 -45.05 -26.12 23.11
C TRP A 421 -44.59 -25.48 21.80
N LEU A 422 -45.10 -24.27 21.54
CA LEU A 422 -44.63 -23.38 20.48
C LEU A 422 -43.88 -22.24 21.17
N PHE A 423 -42.57 -22.18 20.95
CA PHE A 423 -41.71 -21.13 21.51
C PHE A 423 -41.31 -20.15 20.42
N TRP A 424 -41.38 -18.86 20.73
CA TRP A 424 -40.89 -17.82 19.84
C TRP A 424 -39.58 -17.24 20.37
N PRO A 425 -38.62 -16.93 19.48
CA PRO A 425 -37.41 -16.22 19.87
C PRO A 425 -37.77 -14.82 20.39
N SER A 426 -36.85 -14.29 21.17
CA SER A 426 -36.85 -12.95 21.75
C SER A 426 -36.89 -11.83 20.72
N ILE A 427 -37.20 -10.61 21.16
CA ILE A 427 -36.87 -9.42 20.37
C ILE A 427 -35.34 -9.37 20.31
N ALA A 428 -34.79 -9.58 19.12
CA ALA A 428 -33.40 -9.27 18.84
C ALA A 428 -33.17 -7.79 19.16
N VAL A 429 -32.56 -7.46 20.31
CA VAL A 429 -32.00 -6.12 20.53
C VAL A 429 -30.97 -5.92 19.43
N GLU A 430 -31.13 -4.83 18.68
CA GLU A 430 -30.34 -4.51 17.50
C GLU A 430 -28.84 -4.71 17.74
N PRO A 431 -28.09 -5.26 16.76
CA PRO A 431 -26.65 -5.40 16.90
C PRO A 431 -26.00 -4.03 17.16
N ILE A 432 -25.01 -4.00 18.06
CA ILE A 432 -24.20 -2.82 18.36
C ILE A 432 -23.33 -2.55 17.14
N CYS A 433 -23.87 -1.75 16.22
CA CYS A 433 -23.21 -1.34 15.01
C CYS A 433 -23.84 -0.02 14.57
N ARG A 434 -23.06 1.06 14.68
CA ARG A 434 -23.45 2.40 14.21
C ARG A 434 -22.88 2.66 12.83
#